data_AF-A0A7Y4U3G2-F1
#
_entry.id   AF-A0A7Y4U3G2-F1
#
_cell.length_a   1.000
_cell.length_b   1.000
_cell.length_c   1.000
_cell.angle_alpha   90.00
_cell.angle_beta   90.00
_cell.angle_gamma   90.00
#
_symmetry.space_group_name_H-M   'P 1'
#
loop_
_entity.id
_entity.type
_entity.pdbx_description
1 polymer ?
#
loop_
_entity_poly.entity_id
_entity_poly.type
_entity_poly.pdbx_seq_one_letter_code
_entity_poly.pdbx_strand_id
1 'polypeptide(L)'
;MVEETSERYQEAVLYSLKGWLTLQHKSGVRSPHSQTTPPISPKEAEGYFHRARAIARQQQAKMYELLATTRLAWLALWRSPEEKKVAHQMLSELYNWFTEGFDTRDLKEAKALLDTLRL
;
A
#
# COMPACT_ATOMS: atom_id res chain seq x y z
N MET A 1 19.72 16.52 -10.81
CA MET A 1 19.80 15.04 -10.79
C MET A 1 19.05 14.54 -9.55
N VAL A 2 17.72 14.62 -9.54
CA VAL A 2 16.89 14.26 -8.36
C VAL A 2 15.56 13.57 -8.76
N GLU A 3 15.48 13.02 -9.97
CA GLU A 3 14.21 12.46 -10.50
C GLU A 3 14.21 10.93 -10.55
N GLU A 4 15.37 10.28 -10.54
CA GLU A 4 15.51 8.83 -10.73
C GLU A 4 15.16 7.98 -9.49
N THR A 5 15.03 8.60 -8.30
CA THR A 5 14.79 7.89 -7.03
C THR A 5 13.30 7.75 -6.70
N SER A 6 12.44 8.61 -7.27
CA SER A 6 11.00 8.63 -6.99
C SER A 6 10.24 7.58 -7.80
N GLU A 7 10.60 7.39 -9.07
CA GLU A 7 9.98 6.40 -9.96
C GLU A 7 10.32 4.95 -9.56
N ARG A 8 11.56 4.70 -9.13
CA ARG A 8 11.97 3.36 -8.61
C ARG A 8 11.28 3.00 -7.28
N TYR A 9 10.86 3.98 -6.49
CA TYR A 9 10.10 3.75 -5.26
C TYR A 9 8.64 3.36 -5.54
N GLN A 10 8.05 3.93 -6.59
CA GLN A 10 6.70 3.61 -7.05
C GLN A 10 6.63 2.19 -7.64
N GLU A 11 7.66 1.74 -8.36
CA GLU A 11 7.76 0.37 -8.85
C GLU A 11 8.05 -0.65 -7.75
N ALA A 12 8.93 -0.35 -6.80
CA ALA A 12 9.26 -1.27 -5.71
C ALA A 12 8.02 -1.58 -4.86
N VAL A 13 7.25 -0.58 -4.45
CA VAL A 13 5.99 -0.75 -3.70
C VAL A 13 4.94 -1.54 -4.51
N LEU A 14 4.84 -1.27 -5.81
CA LEU A 14 3.87 -1.92 -6.71
C LEU A 14 4.23 -3.39 -7.00
N TYR A 15 5.52 -3.72 -7.15
CA TYR A 15 6.00 -5.09 -7.40
C TYR A 15 6.12 -5.94 -6.14
N SER A 16 6.43 -5.35 -4.98
CA SER A 16 6.47 -6.05 -3.69
C SER A 16 5.11 -6.68 -3.35
N LEU A 17 4.04 -5.91 -3.58
CA LEU A 17 2.66 -6.34 -3.33
C LEU A 17 2.18 -7.39 -4.33
N LYS A 18 2.61 -7.33 -5.60
CA LYS A 18 2.31 -8.39 -6.58
C LYS A 18 3.03 -9.70 -6.24
N GLY A 19 4.28 -9.61 -5.76
CA GLY A 19 5.04 -10.77 -5.25
C GLY A 19 4.40 -11.41 -4.01
N TRP A 20 3.89 -10.60 -3.09
CA TRP A 20 3.22 -11.08 -1.88
C TRP A 20 1.85 -11.73 -2.16
N LEU A 21 1.08 -11.20 -3.13
CA LEU A 21 -0.18 -11.82 -3.57
C LEU A 21 0.03 -13.13 -4.35
N THR A 22 1.15 -13.29 -5.06
CA THR A 22 1.44 -14.52 -5.81
C THR A 22 1.83 -15.68 -4.88
N LEU A 23 2.36 -15.39 -3.68
CA LEU A 23 2.70 -16.41 -2.68
C LEU A 23 1.47 -17.10 -2.06
N GLN A 24 0.26 -16.56 -2.24
CA GLN A 24 -0.99 -17.29 -1.92
C GLN A 24 -1.43 -18.27 -3.02
N HIS A 25 -0.76 -18.31 -4.17
CA HIS A 25 -1.10 -19.23 -5.26
C HIS A 25 0.12 -20.02 -5.73
N LYS A 26 0.38 -21.13 -5.03
CA LYS A 26 0.98 -22.37 -5.56
C LYS A 26 2.43 -22.32 -6.10
N SER A 27 3.29 -23.01 -5.34
CA SER A 27 4.24 -24.03 -5.84
C SER A 27 5.13 -23.69 -7.04
N GLY A 28 6.37 -23.31 -6.72
CA GLY A 28 7.57 -23.91 -7.32
C GLY A 28 7.81 -23.72 -8.81
N VAL A 29 8.40 -22.58 -9.20
CA VAL A 29 9.44 -22.52 -10.25
C VAL A 29 10.37 -21.34 -9.92
N ARG A 30 11.66 -21.62 -9.69
CA ARG A 30 12.72 -20.62 -9.52
C ARG A 30 13.46 -20.48 -10.85
N SER A 31 13.42 -19.31 -11.48
CA SER A 31 14.27 -19.00 -12.64
C SER A 31 15.63 -18.45 -12.18
N PRO A 32 16.77 -19.02 -12.61
CA PRO A 32 18.10 -18.68 -12.08
C PRO A 32 18.78 -17.44 -12.69
N HIS A 33 18.13 -16.61 -13.51
CA HIS A 33 18.79 -15.52 -14.25
C HIS A 33 18.17 -14.13 -14.13
N SER A 34 17.36 -13.86 -13.11
CA SER A 34 16.94 -12.48 -12.80
C SER A 34 17.81 -11.97 -11.66
N GLN A 35 18.43 -10.80 -11.82
CA GLN A 35 19.00 -10.04 -10.70
C GLN A 35 17.85 -9.71 -9.75
N THR A 36 17.59 -10.63 -8.83
CA THR A 36 16.36 -10.67 -8.05
C THR A 36 16.64 -9.86 -6.80
N THR A 37 16.05 -8.66 -6.75
CA THR A 37 15.90 -7.86 -5.54
C THR A 37 15.54 -8.80 -4.38
N PRO A 38 16.25 -8.78 -3.24
CA PRO A 38 15.98 -9.71 -2.16
C PRO A 38 14.51 -9.61 -1.74
N PRO A 39 13.86 -10.73 -1.39
CA PRO A 39 12.47 -10.70 -0.95
C PRO A 39 12.38 -9.83 0.31
N ILE A 40 11.77 -8.66 0.17
CA ILE A 40 11.55 -7.74 1.28
C ILE A 40 10.53 -8.35 2.24
N SER A 41 10.86 -8.33 3.52
CA SER A 41 9.97 -8.86 4.55
C SER A 41 8.71 -7.98 4.68
N PRO A 42 7.57 -8.53 5.17
CA PRO A 42 6.36 -7.74 5.39
C PRO A 42 6.59 -6.51 6.28
N LYS A 43 7.49 -6.64 7.25
CA LYS A 43 7.88 -5.58 8.18
C LYS A 43 8.66 -4.46 7.50
N GLU A 44 9.53 -4.80 6.54
CA GLU A 44 10.24 -3.81 5.73
C GLU A 44 9.28 -3.10 4.77
N ALA A 45 8.35 -3.83 4.14
CA ALA A 45 7.31 -3.26 3.28
C ALA A 45 6.43 -2.26 4.03
N GLU A 46 6.03 -2.60 5.26
CA GLU A 46 5.28 -1.70 6.14
C GLU A 46 6.03 -0.39 6.42
N GLY A 47 7.34 -0.47 6.69
CA GLY A 47 8.20 0.71 6.87
C GLY A 47 8.23 1.62 5.64
N TYR A 48 8.25 1.04 4.43
CA TYR A 48 8.18 1.82 3.20
C TYR A 48 6.84 2.54 3.02
N PHE A 49 5.71 1.92 3.36
CA PHE A 49 4.40 2.58 3.27
C PHE A 49 4.26 3.71 4.30
N HIS A 50 4.78 3.53 5.51
CA HIS A 50 4.82 4.62 6.49
C HIS A 50 5.63 5.81 5.98
N ARG A 51 6.80 5.55 5.37
CA ARG A 51 7.63 6.61 4.79
C ARG A 51 6.95 7.28 3.60
N ALA A 52 6.36 6.51 2.69
CA ALA A 52 5.62 7.03 1.54
C ALA A 52 4.46 7.93 1.98
N ARG A 53 3.71 7.51 3.00
CA ARG A 53 2.64 8.34 3.57
C ARG A 53 3.17 9.64 4.16
N ALA A 54 4.28 9.60 4.90
CA ALA A 54 4.89 10.81 5.47
C ALA A 54 5.33 11.80 4.39
N ILE A 55 5.98 11.32 3.33
CA ILE A 55 6.40 12.14 2.18
C ILE A 55 5.17 12.72 1.46
N ALA A 56 4.16 11.90 1.18
CA ALA A 56 2.94 12.35 0.53
C ALA A 56 2.21 13.44 1.34
N ARG A 57 2.18 13.31 2.68
CA ARG A 57 1.65 14.35 3.57
C ARG A 57 2.44 15.66 3.47
N GLN A 58 3.77 15.59 3.49
CA GLN A 58 4.64 16.77 3.37
C GLN A 58 4.45 17.48 2.02
N GLN A 59 4.26 16.72 0.94
CA GLN A 59 4.04 17.26 -0.40
C GLN A 59 2.57 17.62 -0.67
N GLN A 60 1.68 17.43 0.30
CA GLN A 60 0.22 17.53 0.14
C GLN A 60 -0.34 16.70 -1.01
N ALA A 61 0.34 15.60 -1.36
CA ALA A 61 0.00 14.74 -2.48
C ALA A 61 -1.05 13.69 -2.06
N LYS A 62 -2.31 14.12 -1.96
CA LYS A 62 -3.40 13.37 -1.33
C LYS A 62 -3.65 11.99 -1.93
N MET A 63 -3.54 11.84 -3.25
CA MET A 63 -3.71 10.54 -3.90
C MET A 63 -2.63 9.53 -3.48
N TYR A 64 -1.38 9.96 -3.36
CA TYR A 64 -0.29 9.10 -2.90
C TYR A 64 -0.40 8.80 -1.40
N GLU A 65 -0.91 9.75 -0.61
CA GLU A 65 -1.24 9.53 0.79
C GLU A 65 -2.31 8.43 0.93
N LEU A 66 -3.34 8.47 0.06
CA LEU A 66 -4.43 7.49 0.03
C LEU A 66 -3.90 6.11 -0.32
N LEU A 67 -3.09 6.00 -1.36
CA LEU A 67 -2.48 4.74 -1.77
C LEU A 67 -1.64 4.12 -0.65
N ALA A 68 -0.74 4.87 -0.04
CA ALA A 68 0.09 4.37 1.05
C ALA A 68 -0.76 3.94 2.27
N THR A 69 -1.79 4.72 2.61
CA THR A 69 -2.70 4.40 3.71
C THR A 69 -3.54 3.16 3.41
N THR A 70 -3.99 2.98 2.16
CA THR A 70 -4.72 1.80 1.70
C THR A 70 -3.86 0.54 1.83
N ARG A 71 -2.56 0.61 1.49
CA ARG A 71 -1.64 -0.53 1.67
C ARG A 71 -1.40 -0.87 3.15
N LEU A 72 -1.24 0.13 4.01
CA LEU A 72 -1.16 -0.09 5.47
C LEU A 72 -2.44 -0.71 6.02
N ALA A 73 -3.59 -0.28 5.53
CA ALA A 73 -4.89 -0.81 5.92
C ALA A 73 -5.11 -2.27 5.49
N TRP A 74 -4.60 -2.66 4.32
CA TRP A 74 -4.56 -4.07 3.89
C TRP A 74 -3.69 -4.93 4.82
N LEU A 75 -2.53 -4.42 5.25
CA LEU A 75 -1.68 -5.13 6.21
C LEU A 75 -2.39 -5.30 7.55
N ALA A 76 -3.12 -4.28 8.01
CA ALA A 76 -3.85 -4.31 9.28
C ALA A 76 -4.94 -5.41 9.34
N LEU A 77 -5.47 -5.88 8.21
CA LEU A 77 -6.44 -6.98 8.18
C LEU A 77 -5.91 -8.28 8.80
N TRP A 78 -4.60 -8.49 8.75
CA TRP A 78 -3.92 -9.68 9.28
C TRP A 78 -3.29 -9.43 10.66
N ARG A 79 -3.64 -8.30 11.27
CA ARG A 79 -3.08 -7.81 12.53
C ARG A 79 -4.15 -7.80 13.62
N SER A 80 -3.86 -7.14 14.75
CA SER A 80 -4.77 -7.08 15.89
C SER A 80 -6.07 -6.30 15.55
N PRO A 81 -7.18 -6.57 16.25
CA PRO A 81 -8.42 -5.80 16.08
C PRO A 81 -8.26 -4.29 16.35
N GLU A 82 -7.32 -3.90 17.21
CA GLU A 82 -6.99 -2.50 17.47
C GLU A 82 -6.36 -1.83 16.24
N GLU A 83 -5.38 -2.49 15.61
CA GLU A 83 -4.72 -1.98 14.41
C GLU A 83 -5.69 -1.84 13.24
N LYS A 84 -6.67 -2.76 13.11
CA LYS A 84 -7.76 -2.63 12.12
C LYS A 84 -8.57 -1.37 12.31
N LYS A 85 -8.93 -1.04 13.56
CA LYS A 85 -9.69 0.19 13.89
C LYS A 85 -8.88 1.44 13.55
N VAL A 86 -7.59 1.46 13.90
CA VAL A 86 -6.69 2.57 13.58
C VAL A 86 -6.55 2.74 12.07
N ALA A 87 -6.37 1.64 11.33
CA ALA A 87 -6.33 1.66 9.87
C ALA A 87 -7.64 2.18 9.25
N HIS A 88 -8.78 1.70 9.73
CA HIS A 88 -10.10 2.17 9.29
C HIS A 88 -10.25 3.67 9.49
N GLN A 89 -9.92 4.18 10.69
CA GLN A 89 -10.03 5.60 10.99
C GLN A 89 -9.16 6.44 10.05
N MET A 90 -7.88 6.10 9.91
CA MET A 90 -6.95 6.83 9.05
C MET A 90 -7.38 6.83 7.58
N LEU A 91 -7.83 5.68 7.08
CA LEU A 91 -8.28 5.57 5.68
C LEU A 91 -9.60 6.32 5.47
N SER A 92 -10.51 6.32 6.45
CA SER A 92 -11.81 7.00 6.36
C SER A 92 -11.65 8.51 6.32
N GLU A 93 -10.82 9.07 7.22
CA GLU A 93 -10.51 10.50 7.24
C GLU A 93 -9.95 10.97 5.89
N LEU A 94 -9.07 10.17 5.30
CA LEU A 94 -8.43 10.52 4.03
C LEU A 94 -9.35 10.30 2.82
N TYR A 95 -10.16 9.24 2.82
CA TYR A 95 -11.15 8.98 1.78
C TYR A 95 -12.20 10.10 1.72
N ASN A 96 -12.67 10.56 2.88
CA ASN A 96 -13.67 11.64 2.98
C ASN A 96 -13.13 13.03 2.60
N TRP A 97 -11.81 13.19 2.46
CA TRP A 97 -11.22 14.43 1.96
C TRP A 97 -11.49 14.62 0.46
N PHE A 98 -11.63 13.52 -0.30
CA PHE A 98 -11.91 13.58 -1.72
C PHE A 98 -13.38 13.93 -1.95
N THR A 99 -13.64 14.88 -2.85
CA THR A 99 -14.99 15.23 -3.30
C THR A 99 -15.27 14.73 -4.72
N GLU A 100 -14.22 14.32 -5.44
CA GLU A 100 -14.24 13.90 -6.84
C GLU A 100 -13.29 12.71 -7.05
N GLY A 101 -13.38 12.06 -8.22
CA GLY A 101 -12.49 10.97 -8.58
C GLY A 101 -12.86 9.62 -7.95
N PHE A 102 -14.04 9.49 -7.34
CA PHE A 102 -14.55 8.21 -6.80
C PHE A 102 -14.67 7.10 -7.84
N ASP A 103 -14.64 7.45 -9.13
CA ASP A 103 -14.57 6.46 -10.21
C ASP A 103 -13.19 5.87 -10.46
N THR A 104 -12.15 6.45 -9.89
CA THR A 104 -10.78 5.94 -10.00
C THR A 104 -10.61 4.63 -9.26
N ARG A 105 -9.70 3.80 -9.78
CA ARG A 105 -9.39 2.49 -9.19
C ARG A 105 -8.99 2.61 -7.72
N ASP A 106 -8.20 3.62 -7.39
CA ASP A 106 -7.59 3.75 -6.07
C ASP A 106 -8.63 4.16 -5.01
N LEU A 107 -9.58 5.05 -5.35
CA LEU A 107 -10.70 5.39 -4.47
C LEU A 107 -11.71 4.23 -4.36
N LYS A 108 -11.95 3.47 -5.43
CA LYS A 108 -12.78 2.25 -5.37
C LYS A 108 -12.16 1.19 -4.46
N GLU A 109 -10.85 0.98 -4.54
CA GLU A 109 -10.11 0.05 -3.68
C GLU A 109 -10.18 0.50 -2.21
N ALA A 110 -9.94 1.78 -1.92
CA ALA A 110 -10.04 2.33 -0.57
C ALA A 110 -11.43 2.15 0.03
N LYS A 111 -12.50 2.35 -0.76
CA LYS A 111 -13.88 2.15 -0.30
C LYS A 111 -14.16 0.69 0.08
N ALA A 112 -13.78 -0.25 -0.78
CA ALA A 112 -13.98 -1.68 -0.52
C ALA A 112 -13.23 -2.13 0.75
N LEU A 113 -12.02 -1.59 0.96
CA LEU A 113 -11.25 -1.88 2.15
C LEU A 113 -11.86 -1.28 3.42
N LEU A 114 -12.40 -0.06 3.35
CA LEU A 114 -13.14 0.54 4.47
C LEU A 114 -14.34 -0.33 4.89
N ASP A 115 -15.08 -0.85 3.93
CA ASP A 115 -16.22 -1.75 4.21
C ASP A 115 -15.76 -3.06 4.86
N THR A 116 -14.59 -3.57 4.47
CA THR A 116 -14.00 -4.78 5.04
C THR A 116 -13.50 -4.57 6.48
N LEU A 117 -12.91 -3.40 6.77
CA LEU A 117 -12.37 -3.09 8.10
C LEU A 117 -13.43 -2.75 9.15
N ARG A 118 -14.68 -2.52 8.73
CA ARG A 118 -15.81 -2.23 9.62
C ARG A 118 -16.40 -3.49 10.27
N LEU A 119 -16.11 -4.67 9.71
CA LEU A 119 -16.56 -6.00 10.15
C LEU A 119 -15.60 -6.59 11.18
#